data_AF-A0A967E2G1-F1
#
_entry.id   AF-A0A967E2G1-F1
#
_cell.length_a   1.000
_cell.length_b   1.000
_cell.length_c   1.000
_cell.angle_alpha   90.00
_cell.angle_beta   90.00
_cell.angle_gamma   90.00
#
_symmetry.space_group_name_H-M   'P 1'
#
loop_
_entity.id
_entity.type
_entity.pdbx_description
1 polymer ?
#
loop_
_entity_poly.entity_id
_entity_poly.type
_entity_poly.pdbx_seq_one_letter_code
_entity_poly.pdbx_strand_id
1 'polypeptide(L)'
;MNHQRRSIQRIRTFLLAEASAFVIAALVHVGLLAEGYEHHDAVVFESILGSILFLGYLGAGVYPTWARHTGIAVQGVALFGTVIGRFSVIAGEGPWTILELVFYRVITAVLIWGFITAIIAPTSNALASMPQDGEADKARE
;
A
#
# COMPACT_ATOMS: atom_id res chain seq x y z
N MET A 1 21.01 13.38 -3.49
CA MET A 1 20.20 12.53 -4.42
C MET A 1 19.74 11.17 -3.85
N ASN A 2 20.40 10.60 -2.83
CA ASN A 2 20.12 9.25 -2.30
C ASN A 2 18.85 9.13 -1.44
N HIS A 3 18.34 10.22 -0.87
CA HIS A 3 17.16 10.19 0.00
C HIS A 3 15.85 10.03 -0.78
N GLN A 4 15.71 10.70 -1.93
CA GLN A 4 14.52 10.64 -2.76
C GLN A 4 14.26 9.23 -3.32
N ARG A 5 15.31 8.60 -3.88
CA ARG A 5 15.21 7.22 -4.41
C ARG A 5 14.81 6.24 -3.31
N ARG A 6 15.40 6.37 -2.10
CA ARG A 6 15.05 5.52 -0.96
C ARG A 6 13.59 5.68 -0.55
N SER A 7 13.07 6.90 -0.48
CA SER A 7 11.65 7.13 -0.15
C SER A 7 10.70 6.55 -1.21
N ILE A 8 11.00 6.77 -2.49
CA ILE A 8 10.21 6.20 -3.59
C ILE A 8 10.23 4.68 -3.55
N GLN A 9 11.40 4.07 -3.35
CA GLN A 9 11.53 2.62 -3.25
C GLN A 9 10.71 2.06 -2.09
N ARG A 10 10.76 2.67 -0.91
CA ARG A 10 9.94 2.26 0.24
C ARG A 10 8.45 2.29 -0.09
N ILE A 11 7.96 3.40 -0.64
CA ILE A 11 6.55 3.53 -1.05
C ILE A 11 6.19 2.42 -2.03
N ARG A 12 7.01 2.19 -3.06
CA ARG A 12 6.78 1.13 -4.05
C ARG A 12 6.80 -0.27 -3.45
N THR A 13 7.68 -0.54 -2.48
CA THR A 13 7.71 -1.82 -1.78
C THR A 13 6.42 -2.09 -1.02
N PHE A 14 5.88 -1.10 -0.30
CA PHE A 14 4.58 -1.23 0.37
C PHE A 14 3.46 -1.52 -0.63
N LEU A 15 3.34 -0.68 -1.66
CA LEU A 15 2.30 -0.81 -2.67
C LEU A 15 2.32 -2.19 -3.36
N LEU A 16 3.51 -2.71 -3.69
CA LEU A 16 3.65 -4.02 -4.31
C LEU A 16 3.33 -5.16 -3.33
N ALA A 17 3.81 -5.08 -2.09
CA ALA A 17 3.57 -6.10 -1.08
C ALA A 17 2.08 -6.22 -0.74
N GLU A 18 1.39 -5.11 -0.55
CA GLU A 18 -0.04 -5.08 -0.25
C GLU A 18 -0.87 -5.51 -1.47
N ALA A 19 -0.54 -5.04 -2.68
CA ALA A 19 -1.19 -5.51 -3.90
C ALA A 19 -1.10 -7.04 -4.02
N SER A 20 0.10 -7.59 -3.78
CA SER A 20 0.32 -9.03 -3.80
C SER A 20 -0.50 -9.75 -2.73
N ALA A 21 -0.61 -9.18 -1.52
CA ALA A 21 -1.40 -9.74 -0.44
C ALA A 21 -2.90 -9.80 -0.80
N PHE A 22 -3.46 -8.74 -1.40
CA PHE A 22 -4.85 -8.73 -1.87
C PHE A 22 -5.09 -9.70 -3.02
N VAL A 23 -4.13 -9.86 -3.95
CA VAL A 23 -4.24 -10.88 -5.01
C VAL A 23 -4.26 -12.28 -4.40
N ILE A 24 -3.37 -12.57 -3.44
CA ILE A 24 -3.34 -13.87 -2.75
C ILE A 24 -4.67 -14.13 -2.03
N ALA A 25 -5.22 -13.12 -1.34
CA ALA A 25 -6.51 -13.24 -0.68
C ALA A 25 -7.65 -13.50 -1.68
N ALA A 26 -7.68 -12.80 -2.81
CA ALA A 26 -8.66 -13.05 -3.86
C ALA A 26 -8.54 -14.49 -4.40
N LEU A 27 -7.33 -15.03 -4.54
CA LEU A 27 -7.12 -16.42 -4.95
C LEU A 27 -7.58 -17.45 -3.89
N VAL A 28 -7.46 -17.12 -2.60
CA VAL A 28 -8.07 -17.92 -1.52
C VAL A 28 -9.58 -17.92 -1.65
N HIS A 29 -10.20 -16.75 -1.85
CA HIS A 29 -11.65 -16.63 -1.98
C HIS A 29 -12.24 -17.10 -3.32
N VAL A 30 -11.39 -17.34 -4.33
CA VAL A 30 -11.77 -18.10 -5.54
C VAL A 30 -11.77 -19.61 -5.27
N GLY A 31 -11.14 -20.07 -4.18
CA GLY A 31 -10.96 -21.50 -3.86
C GLY A 31 -9.71 -22.12 -4.49
N LEU A 32 -8.83 -21.32 -5.10
CA LEU A 32 -7.63 -21.83 -5.77
C LEU A 32 -6.52 -22.21 -4.77
N LEU A 33 -6.44 -21.50 -3.64
CA LEU A 33 -5.40 -21.70 -2.62
C LEU A 33 -5.90 -22.38 -1.34
N ALA A 34 -7.19 -22.29 -1.05
CA ALA A 34 -7.82 -22.98 0.08
C ALA A 34 -9.29 -23.27 -0.24
N GLU A 35 -9.66 -24.54 -0.25
CA GLU A 35 -11.04 -24.98 -0.45
C GLU A 35 -11.91 -24.66 0.78
N GLY A 36 -13.19 -24.32 0.56
CA GLY A 36 -14.15 -24.01 1.62
C GLY A 36 -14.13 -22.55 2.10
N TYR A 37 -13.39 -21.68 1.42
CA TYR A 37 -13.29 -20.23 1.70
C TYR A 37 -13.89 -19.38 0.57
N GLU A 38 -14.66 -19.97 -0.35
CA GLU A 38 -15.10 -19.32 -1.58
C GLU A 38 -16.14 -18.22 -1.34
N HIS A 39 -15.80 -16.97 -1.70
CA HIS A 39 -16.68 -15.80 -1.48
C HIS A 39 -16.57 -14.81 -2.64
N HIS A 40 -17.56 -14.82 -3.54
CA HIS A 40 -17.52 -14.01 -4.77
C HIS A 40 -17.35 -12.50 -4.49
N ASP A 41 -18.05 -11.97 -3.49
CA ASP A 41 -17.96 -10.54 -3.16
C ASP A 41 -16.58 -10.15 -2.61
N ALA A 42 -15.95 -11.05 -1.83
CA ALA A 42 -14.58 -10.87 -1.37
C ALA A 42 -13.59 -10.87 -2.54
N VAL A 43 -13.76 -11.79 -3.51
CA VAL A 43 -12.93 -11.84 -4.72
C VAL A 43 -12.98 -10.51 -5.47
N VAL A 44 -14.19 -9.98 -5.72
CA VAL A 44 -14.35 -8.70 -6.43
C VAL A 44 -13.70 -7.57 -5.65
N PHE A 45 -13.99 -7.48 -4.35
CA PHE A 45 -13.51 -6.41 -3.51
C PHE A 45 -11.98 -6.37 -3.40
N GLU A 46 -11.37 -7.52 -3.09
CA GLU A 46 -9.92 -7.65 -2.92
C GLU A 46 -9.19 -7.48 -4.25
N SER A 47 -9.77 -7.94 -5.36
CA SER A 47 -9.22 -7.69 -6.70
C SER A 47 -9.20 -6.20 -7.05
N ILE A 48 -10.24 -5.45 -6.67
CA ILE A 48 -10.29 -4.00 -6.87
C ILE A 48 -9.20 -3.32 -6.04
N LEU A 49 -9.07 -3.63 -4.75
CA LEU A 49 -8.04 -3.04 -3.89
C LEU A 49 -6.63 -3.39 -4.37
N GLY A 50 -6.39 -4.66 -4.70
CA GLY A 50 -5.13 -5.13 -5.25
C GLY A 50 -4.76 -4.41 -6.56
N SER A 51 -5.74 -4.18 -7.43
CA SER A 51 -5.55 -3.44 -8.68
C SER A 51 -5.21 -1.97 -8.43
N ILE A 52 -5.91 -1.31 -7.52
CA ILE A 52 -5.64 0.09 -7.14
C ILE A 52 -4.21 0.24 -6.60
N LEU A 53 -3.80 -0.66 -5.70
CA LEU A 53 -2.44 -0.70 -5.15
C LEU A 53 -1.38 -0.95 -6.22
N PHE A 54 -1.64 -1.89 -7.13
CA PHE A 54 -0.73 -2.23 -8.22
C PHE A 54 -0.58 -1.07 -9.23
N LEU A 55 -1.67 -0.42 -9.60
CA LEU A 55 -1.64 0.78 -10.44
C LEU A 55 -0.88 1.92 -9.75
N GLY A 56 -1.04 2.07 -8.42
CA GLY A 56 -0.24 2.97 -7.61
C GLY A 56 1.26 2.65 -7.67
N TYR A 57 1.63 1.36 -7.57
CA TYR A 57 3.01 0.89 -7.68
C TYR A 57 3.64 1.28 -9.03
N LEU A 58 2.91 1.06 -10.13
CA LEU A 58 3.33 1.45 -11.47
C LEU A 58 3.46 2.98 -11.58
N GLY A 59 2.43 3.72 -11.15
CA GLY A 59 2.40 5.18 -11.19
C GLY A 59 3.55 5.83 -10.42
N ALA A 60 3.86 5.34 -9.22
CA ALA A 60 4.96 5.83 -8.40
C ALA A 60 6.35 5.53 -9.02
N GLY A 61 6.44 4.52 -9.89
CA GLY A 61 7.65 4.21 -10.66
C GLY A 61 7.82 5.11 -11.88
N VAL A 62 6.74 5.33 -12.64
CA VAL A 62 6.75 6.12 -13.88
C VAL A 62 6.85 7.62 -13.59
N TYR A 63 6.21 8.10 -12.52
CA TYR A 63 6.20 9.52 -12.13
C TYR A 63 6.78 9.73 -10.72
N PRO A 64 8.12 9.67 -10.55
CA PRO A 64 8.81 9.81 -9.26
C PRO A 64 8.46 11.06 -8.46
N THR A 65 8.15 12.16 -9.14
CA THR A 65 7.77 13.43 -8.53
C THR A 65 6.40 13.38 -7.83
N TRP A 66 5.53 12.46 -8.27
CA TRP A 66 4.20 12.22 -7.73
C TRP A 66 4.12 11.04 -6.78
N ALA A 67 5.18 10.24 -6.65
CA ALA A 67 5.19 9.00 -5.86
C ALA A 67 4.64 9.16 -4.43
N ARG A 68 4.92 10.29 -3.76
CA ARG A 68 4.36 10.61 -2.44
C ARG A 68 2.83 10.73 -2.47
N HIS A 69 2.31 11.56 -3.39
CA HIS A 69 0.87 11.80 -3.52
C HIS A 69 0.14 10.53 -3.96
N THR A 70 0.71 9.79 -4.92
CA THR A 70 0.21 8.48 -5.34
C THR A 70 0.16 7.52 -4.15
N GLY A 71 1.25 7.42 -3.38
CA GLY A 71 1.33 6.59 -2.18
C GLY A 71 0.23 6.92 -1.19
N ILE A 72 0.07 8.20 -0.82
CA ILE A 72 -0.98 8.66 0.11
C ILE A 72 -2.38 8.33 -0.42
N ALA A 73 -2.68 8.66 -1.67
CA ALA A 73 -4.02 8.47 -2.23
C ALA A 73 -4.40 6.99 -2.29
N VAL A 74 -3.51 6.17 -2.84
CA VAL A 74 -3.78 4.74 -3.07
C VAL A 74 -3.80 3.96 -1.75
N GLN A 75 -2.85 4.22 -0.84
CA GLN A 75 -2.85 3.64 0.50
C GLN A 75 -4.08 4.06 1.30
N GLY A 76 -4.49 5.33 1.21
CA GLY A 76 -5.67 5.84 1.88
C GLY A 76 -6.95 5.15 1.41
N VAL A 77 -7.12 4.99 0.10
CA VAL A 77 -8.25 4.24 -0.49
C VAL A 77 -8.23 2.79 -0.04
N ALA A 78 -7.08 2.12 -0.09
CA ALA A 78 -6.96 0.73 0.32
C ALA A 78 -7.24 0.54 1.82
N LEU A 79 -6.71 1.41 2.68
CA LEU A 79 -6.96 1.38 4.12
C LEU A 79 -8.43 1.63 4.44
N PHE A 80 -9.03 2.64 3.83
CA PHE A 80 -10.45 2.95 4.01
C PHE A 80 -11.34 1.80 3.52
N GLY A 81 -11.05 1.26 2.34
CA GLY A 81 -11.72 0.09 1.80
C GLY A 81 -11.62 -1.10 2.76
N THR A 82 -10.42 -1.41 3.24
CA THR A 82 -10.19 -2.53 4.19
C THR A 82 -11.00 -2.37 5.47
N VAL A 83 -11.09 -1.15 6.00
CA VAL A 83 -11.89 -0.83 7.19
C VAL A 83 -13.38 -1.03 6.91
N ILE A 84 -13.90 -0.52 5.78
CA ILE A 84 -15.30 -0.70 5.38
C ILE A 84 -15.63 -2.17 5.16
N GLY A 85 -14.83 -2.89 4.36
CA GLY A 85 -15.04 -4.30 4.08
C GLY A 85 -15.09 -5.13 5.36
N ARG A 86 -14.29 -4.77 6.36
CA ARG A 86 -14.32 -5.42 7.68
C ARG A 86 -15.61 -5.15 8.45
N PHE A 87 -16.22 -3.97 8.33
CA PHE A 87 -17.53 -3.72 8.92
C PHE A 87 -18.64 -4.54 8.24
N SER A 88 -18.55 -4.78 6.93
CA SER A 88 -19.49 -5.66 6.21
C SER A 88 -19.45 -7.11 6.73
N VAL A 89 -18.25 -7.64 7.01
CA VAL A 89 -18.09 -8.97 7.64
C VAL A 89 -18.69 -9.00 9.06
N ILE A 90 -18.46 -7.93 9.85
CA ILE A 90 -19.02 -7.82 11.20
C ILE A 90 -20.55 -7.71 11.19
N ALA A 91 -21.13 -7.13 10.14
CA ALA A 91 -22.58 -7.04 9.94
C ALA A 91 -23.25 -8.38 9.54
N GLY A 92 -22.46 -9.44 9.35
CA GLY A 92 -22.97 -10.81 9.15
C GLY A 92 -22.95 -11.31 7.71
N GLU A 93 -22.34 -10.57 6.78
CA GLU A 93 -22.28 -10.94 5.35
C GLU A 93 -21.06 -11.80 5.00
N GLY A 94 -20.21 -12.15 5.98
CA GLY A 94 -18.97 -12.89 5.74
C GLY A 94 -18.68 -14.01 6.73
N PRO A 95 -17.87 -15.00 6.32
CA PRO A 95 -17.38 -16.07 7.16
C PRO A 95 -16.47 -15.52 8.27
N TRP A 96 -16.47 -16.17 9.43
CA TRP A 96 -15.63 -15.82 10.56
C TRP A 96 -14.56 -16.88 10.75
N THR A 97 -13.58 -16.92 9.84
CA THR A 97 -12.45 -17.85 9.99
C THR A 97 -11.27 -17.19 10.69
N ILE A 98 -10.44 -18.00 11.37
CA ILE A 98 -9.20 -17.52 12.00
C ILE A 98 -8.26 -16.94 10.95
N LEU A 99 -8.21 -17.54 9.76
CA LEU A 99 -7.36 -17.11 8.66
C LEU A 99 -7.71 -15.69 8.20
N GLU A 100 -8.99 -15.41 7.96
CA GLU A 100 -9.46 -14.07 7.59
C GLU A 100 -9.17 -13.05 8.69
N LEU A 101 -9.43 -13.39 9.95
CA LEU A 101 -9.17 -12.48 11.07
C LEU A 101 -7.69 -12.08 11.16
N VAL A 102 -6.79 -13.06 11.00
CA VAL A 102 -5.34 -12.82 11.02
C VAL A 102 -4.93 -11.99 9.81
N PHE A 103 -5.39 -12.37 8.60
CA PHE A 103 -5.10 -11.66 7.37
C PHE A 103 -5.49 -10.17 7.47
N TYR A 104 -6.74 -9.89 7.83
CA TYR A 104 -7.25 -8.52 7.92
C TYR A 104 -6.51 -7.68 8.98
N ARG A 105 -6.09 -8.28 10.10
CA ARG A 105 -5.28 -7.58 11.12
C ARG A 105 -3.89 -7.23 10.59
N VAL A 106 -3.23 -8.18 9.94
CA VAL A 106 -1.88 -7.99 9.39
C VAL A 106 -1.92 -6.97 8.26
N ILE A 107 -2.80 -7.14 7.27
CA ILE A 107 -2.85 -6.23 6.12
C ILE A 107 -3.23 -4.81 6.52
N THR A 108 -4.15 -4.64 7.49
CA THR A 108 -4.48 -3.31 8.03
C THR A 108 -3.25 -2.65 8.67
N ALA A 109 -2.47 -3.39 9.47
CA ALA A 109 -1.26 -2.86 10.08
C ALA A 109 -0.21 -2.46 9.03
N VAL A 110 -0.06 -3.28 7.98
CA VAL A 110 0.85 -2.98 6.86
C VAL A 110 0.39 -1.74 6.09
N LEU A 111 -0.89 -1.62 5.75
CA LEU A 111 -1.47 -0.45 5.09
C LEU A 111 -1.29 0.83 5.92
N ILE A 112 -1.52 0.78 7.23
CA ILE A 112 -1.27 1.91 8.13
C ILE A 112 0.20 2.33 8.05
N TRP A 113 1.11 1.37 8.10
CA TRP A 113 2.54 1.64 8.04
C TRP A 113 2.98 2.20 6.67
N GLY A 114 2.45 1.65 5.58
CA GLY A 114 2.66 2.15 4.22
C GLY A 114 2.14 3.57 4.04
N PHE A 115 0.94 3.85 4.56
CA PHE A 115 0.34 5.18 4.57
C PHE A 115 1.18 6.20 5.36
N ILE A 116 1.60 5.86 6.58
CA ILE A 116 2.48 6.71 7.39
C ILE A 116 3.80 6.97 6.64
N THR A 117 4.40 5.93 6.06
CA THR A 117 5.63 6.04 5.28
C THR A 117 5.47 7.01 4.10
N ALA A 118 4.32 7.00 3.43
CA ALA A 118 4.02 7.95 2.36
C ALA A 118 3.82 9.38 2.88
N ILE A 119 3.15 9.57 4.03
CA ILE A 119 2.96 10.90 4.63
C ILE A 119 4.28 11.56 4.99
N ILE A 120 5.19 10.82 5.64
CA ILE A 120 6.47 11.34 6.12
C ILE A 120 7.52 11.47 5.03
N ALA A 121 7.28 10.93 3.82
CA ALA A 121 8.20 11.06 2.72
C ALA A 121 8.38 12.56 2.33
N PRO A 122 9.61 13.04 2.12
CA PRO A 122 9.86 14.42 1.69
C PRO A 122 9.19 14.72 0.35
N THR A 123 8.73 15.96 0.16
CA THR A 123 8.24 16.43 -1.13
C THR A 123 9.39 16.72 -2.08
N SER A 124 9.14 16.62 -3.39
CA SER A 124 10.11 16.98 -4.43
C SER A 124 10.64 18.41 -4.25
N ASN A 125 9.77 19.34 -3.84
CA ASN A 125 10.15 20.75 -3.61
C ASN A 125 11.06 20.90 -2.39
N ALA A 126 10.77 20.21 -1.28
CA ALA A 126 11.61 20.25 -0.08
C ALA A 126 13.00 19.66 -0.34
N LEU A 127 13.08 18.61 -1.17
CA LEU A 127 14.35 18.02 -1.58
C LEU A 127 15.16 18.94 -2.50
N ALA A 128 14.50 19.75 -3.33
CA ALA A 128 15.17 20.73 -4.20
C ALA A 128 15.76 21.91 -3.41
N SER A 129 15.22 22.24 -2.24
CA SER A 129 15.72 23.31 -1.35
C SER A 129 16.79 22.86 -0.35
N MET A 130 17.07 21.56 -0.23
CA MET A 130 18.09 21.06 0.69
C MET A 130 19.50 21.36 0.15
N PRO A 131 20.44 21.82 1.00
CA PRO A 131 21.83 22.01 0.60
C PRO A 131 22.37 20.72 0.01
N GLN A 132 22.95 20.80 -1.18
CA GLN A 132 23.61 19.64 -1.78
C GLN A 132 24.78 19.27 -0.86
N ASP A 133 24.82 18.00 -0.50
CA ASP A 133 25.64 17.40 0.55
C ASP A 133 27.15 17.72 0.38
N GLY A 134 27.58 18.14 -0.82
CA GLY A 134 28.96 18.53 -1.15
C GLY A 134 29.25 20.04 -1.18
N GLU A 135 28.28 20.93 -0.92
CA GLU A 135 28.50 22.39 -0.93
C GLU A 135 28.90 22.91 0.46
N ALA A 136 28.44 22.24 1.52
CA ALA A 136 28.82 22.54 2.91
C ALA A 136 30.27 22.16 3.25
N ASP A 137 30.87 21.25 2.47
CA ASP A 137 32.28 20.82 2.63
C ASP A 137 33.24 21.84 1.96
N LYS A 138 32.84 22.37 0.80
CA LYS A 138 33.59 23.41 0.08
C LYS A 138 33.61 24.78 0.76
N ALA A 139 32.65 25.06 1.64
CA ALA A 139 32.62 26.31 2.41
C ALA A 139 33.53 26.27 3.66
N ARG A 140 34.21 25.15 3.91
CA ARG A 140 35.12 24.94 5.04
C ARG A 140 36.59 24.80 4.62
N GLU A 141 36.89 24.84 3.33
CA GLU A 141 38.24 24.92 2.74
C GLU A 141 38.56 26.37 2.34
#